data_AF-L1MGE1-F1
#
_entry.id   AF-L1MGE1-F1
#
_cell.length_a   1.000
_cell.length_b   1.000
_cell.length_c   1.000
_cell.angle_alpha   90.00
_cell.angle_beta   90.00
_cell.angle_gamma   90.00
#
_symmetry.space_group_name_H-M   'P 1'
#
loop_
_entity.id
_entity.type
_entity.pdbx_description
1 polymer ?
#
loop_
_entity_poly.entity_id
_entity_poly.type
_entity_poly.pdbx_seq_one_letter_code
_entity_poly.pdbx_strand_id
1 'polypeptide(L)'
;MRLDVITIFPEYLDPFRHALLGKAIEKNILQVGVHNLRDWATDVHKSVDDTPYGGGPGMVMKPEVWGPALDDIAVGVADAPLLESAQPHLIKSSDADVHGGGDQEGVDKKPLLIVPTPAGKPFTQDMARSWSAENHIVFACGRYEGIDQRVIDDATRNYRVEEVSIGDYVLIGGEVAVLVIAEAIVRLIPGVLGNTRSHEEDSFSDGLLEGPSYTKPRTWRGHSVPDVLFSGNHALVDRWRRDQSLLRTASRRPDLIDALRASGGLNSADESVLDKIAAARPVRVSLNVLLTPAEWVRSQALLSDVEGFTVESVDAEEMSGFCEAENMLVAQYQQLHGRSPVVEVVHRIEITGTTTLSDRDVTRAVVNSAFPDGTLWYGTTIAE
;
A
#
# COMPACT_ATOMS: atom_id res chain seq x y z
N MET A 1 -5.02 -7.22 24.85
CA MET A 1 -4.56 -8.40 24.07
C MET A 1 -3.21 -8.86 24.58
N ARG A 2 -3.00 -10.17 24.68
CA ARG A 2 -1.74 -10.83 25.01
C ARG A 2 -1.14 -11.49 23.76
N LEU A 3 0.13 -11.21 23.48
CA LEU A 3 0.94 -11.92 22.49
C LEU A 3 2.09 -12.66 23.19
N ASP A 4 2.26 -13.95 22.90
CA ASP A 4 3.44 -14.72 23.29
C ASP A 4 4.15 -15.22 22.03
N VAL A 5 5.47 -14.99 21.94
CA VAL A 5 6.28 -15.38 20.79
C VAL A 5 7.34 -16.36 21.24
N ILE A 6 7.33 -17.56 20.68
CA ILE A 6 8.35 -18.58 20.92
C ILE A 6 9.35 -18.55 19.77
N THR A 7 10.61 -18.30 20.08
CA THR A 7 11.69 -18.19 19.08
C THR A 7 13.03 -18.60 19.69
N ILE A 8 14.04 -18.87 18.86
CA ILE A 8 15.44 -18.99 19.30
C ILE A 8 16.23 -17.67 19.18
N PHE A 9 15.61 -16.58 18.71
CA PHE A 9 16.19 -15.23 18.58
C PHE A 9 15.27 -14.18 19.22
N PRO A 10 15.12 -14.14 20.56
CA PRO A 10 14.26 -13.17 21.23
C PRO A 10 14.53 -11.71 20.83
N GLU A 11 15.79 -11.35 20.63
CA GLU A 11 16.25 -10.01 20.24
C GLU A 11 15.73 -9.56 18.87
N TYR A 12 15.34 -10.50 17.99
CA TYR A 12 14.73 -10.17 16.70
C TYR A 12 13.40 -9.44 16.89
N LEU A 13 12.75 -9.63 18.05
CA LEU A 13 11.43 -9.09 18.38
C LEU A 13 11.50 -7.76 19.16
N ASP A 14 12.68 -7.18 19.34
CA ASP A 14 12.83 -5.82 19.88
C ASP A 14 11.95 -4.76 19.17
N PRO A 15 11.64 -4.86 17.85
CA PRO A 15 10.72 -3.93 17.19
C PRO A 15 9.32 -3.82 17.81
N PHE A 16 8.84 -4.83 18.55
CA PHE A 16 7.58 -4.72 19.32
C PHE A 16 7.58 -3.56 20.32
N ARG A 17 8.76 -3.14 20.78
CA ARG A 17 8.93 -2.08 21.77
C ARG A 17 8.88 -0.68 21.16
N HIS A 18 8.84 -0.57 19.83
CA HIS A 18 8.95 0.69 19.11
C HIS A 18 7.61 1.17 18.57
N ALA A 19 7.56 2.47 18.24
CA ALA A 19 6.48 3.12 17.52
C ALA A 19 5.08 2.77 18.07
N LEU A 20 4.17 2.31 17.21
CA LEU A 20 2.77 2.11 17.55
C LEU A 20 2.56 0.94 18.53
N LEU A 21 3.34 -0.14 18.39
CA LEU A 21 3.27 -1.29 19.30
C LEU A 21 3.79 -0.91 20.70
N GLY A 22 4.91 -0.18 20.76
CA GLY A 22 5.44 0.37 22.02
C GLY A 22 4.42 1.28 22.73
N LYS A 23 3.74 2.17 21.98
CA LYS A 23 2.65 3.00 22.52
C LYS A 23 1.48 2.16 23.02
N ALA A 24 1.14 1.06 22.34
CA ALA A 24 0.09 0.13 22.78
C ALA A 24 0.46 -0.60 24.09
N ILE A 25 1.74 -0.94 24.26
CA ILE A 25 2.29 -1.49 25.51
C ILE A 25 2.17 -0.46 26.65
N GLU A 26 2.59 0.79 26.43
CA GLU A 26 2.49 1.87 27.44
C GLU A 26 1.04 2.11 27.90
N LYS A 27 0.08 1.97 26.99
CA LYS A 27 -1.35 2.12 27.28
C LYS A 27 -1.98 0.87 27.91
N ASN A 28 -1.21 -0.20 28.15
CA ASN A 28 -1.72 -1.52 28.60
C ASN A 28 -2.77 -2.15 27.66
N ILE A 29 -2.77 -1.75 26.38
CA ILE A 29 -3.64 -2.36 25.36
C ILE A 29 -3.03 -3.69 24.87
N LEU A 30 -1.70 -3.74 24.82
CA LEU A 30 -0.91 -4.85 24.35
C LEU A 30 0.07 -5.33 25.44
N GLN A 31 0.14 -6.64 25.67
CA GLN A 31 1.19 -7.28 26.48
C GLN A 31 1.95 -8.26 25.59
N VAL A 32 3.28 -8.16 25.54
CA VAL A 32 4.12 -9.05 24.70
C VAL A 32 5.11 -9.83 25.56
N GLY A 33 5.12 -11.16 25.41
CA GLY A 33 6.09 -12.06 26.02
C GLY A 33 6.91 -12.71 24.93
N VAL A 34 8.23 -12.73 25.09
CA VAL A 34 9.13 -13.36 24.13
C VAL A 34 9.89 -14.46 24.86
N HIS A 35 9.70 -15.69 24.40
CA HIS A 35 10.16 -16.91 25.04
C HIS A 35 11.28 -17.51 24.20
N ASN A 36 12.45 -17.72 24.80
CA ASN A 36 13.53 -18.42 24.13
C ASN A 36 13.26 -19.92 24.16
N LEU A 37 12.98 -20.52 23.01
CA LEU A 37 12.70 -21.95 22.90
C LEU A 37 13.80 -22.83 23.51
N ARG A 38 15.06 -22.34 23.51
CA ARG A 38 16.22 -23.03 24.10
C ARG A 38 16.06 -23.28 25.60
N ASP A 39 15.20 -22.55 26.29
CA ASP A 39 14.99 -22.73 27.73
C ASP A 39 14.33 -24.09 28.03
N TRP A 40 13.53 -24.62 27.10
CA TRP A 40 12.92 -25.95 27.17
C TRP A 40 13.83 -27.08 26.68
N ALA A 41 15.00 -26.77 26.11
CA ALA A 41 15.93 -27.81 25.69
C ALA A 41 16.64 -28.42 26.92
N THR A 42 16.62 -29.76 27.00
CA THR A 42 17.12 -30.52 28.17
C THR A 42 18.59 -30.91 28.06
N ASP A 43 19.17 -30.90 26.86
CA ASP A 43 20.57 -31.24 26.67
C ASP A 43 21.52 -30.09 27.05
N VAL A 44 22.79 -30.43 27.21
CA VAL A 44 23.84 -29.48 27.63
C VAL A 44 24.08 -28.38 26.59
N HIS A 45 23.79 -28.65 25.32
CA HIS A 45 24.04 -27.73 24.21
C HIS A 45 22.84 -26.85 23.86
N LYS A 46 21.72 -27.03 24.58
CA LYS A 46 20.44 -26.36 24.31
C LYS A 46 20.03 -26.50 22.84
N SER A 47 20.17 -27.71 22.29
CA SER A 47 19.79 -28.01 20.90
C SER A 47 18.28 -28.06 20.75
N VAL A 48 17.78 -27.43 19.69
CA VAL A 48 16.34 -27.32 19.40
C VAL A 48 15.95 -27.99 18.09
N ASP A 49 16.92 -28.59 17.40
CA ASP A 49 16.82 -29.11 16.05
C ASP A 49 17.59 -30.42 15.89
N ASP A 50 17.17 -31.25 14.93
CA ASP A 50 17.82 -32.51 14.54
C ASP A 50 17.72 -32.76 13.03
N THR A 51 18.43 -33.77 12.55
CA THR A 51 18.37 -34.20 11.15
C THR A 51 16.98 -34.75 10.77
N PRO A 52 16.49 -34.46 9.55
CA PRO A 52 15.19 -34.95 9.10
C PRO A 52 15.18 -36.46 8.87
N TYR A 53 14.12 -37.14 9.30
CA TYR A 53 13.83 -38.50 8.86
C TYR A 53 13.61 -38.54 7.33
N GLY A 54 14.10 -39.59 6.68
CA GLY A 54 14.10 -39.71 5.22
C GLY A 54 15.36 -39.14 4.54
N GLY A 55 16.23 -38.48 5.31
CA GLY A 55 17.45 -37.84 4.79
C GLY A 55 17.17 -36.53 4.08
N GLY A 56 18.21 -35.93 3.52
CA GLY A 56 18.17 -34.59 2.92
C GLY A 56 19.06 -33.59 3.66
N PRO A 57 19.37 -32.44 3.06
CA PRO A 57 20.06 -31.36 3.74
C PRO A 57 19.14 -30.68 4.78
N GLY A 58 19.73 -29.91 5.70
CA GLY A 58 18.97 -29.10 6.65
C GLY A 58 18.69 -29.78 7.99
N MET A 59 17.93 -29.08 8.83
CA MET A 59 17.56 -29.49 10.20
C MET A 59 16.07 -29.21 10.43
N VAL A 60 15.42 -29.99 11.29
CA VAL A 60 14.01 -29.84 11.67
C VAL A 60 13.93 -29.62 13.18
N MET A 61 13.09 -28.69 13.63
CA MET A 61 12.99 -28.36 15.05
C MET A 61 12.27 -29.45 15.84
N LYS A 62 12.81 -29.77 17.01
CA LYS A 62 12.48 -30.96 17.82
C LYS A 62 11.12 -30.86 18.52
N PRO A 63 10.27 -31.89 18.42
CA PRO A 63 8.99 -31.92 19.13
C PRO A 63 9.15 -32.00 20.65
N GLU A 64 10.22 -32.61 21.17
CA GLU A 64 10.48 -32.74 22.61
C GLU A 64 10.80 -31.40 23.29
N VAL A 65 11.12 -30.36 22.51
CA VAL A 65 11.34 -29.00 23.01
C VAL A 65 10.10 -28.14 22.78
N TRP A 66 9.52 -28.19 21.58
CA TRP A 66 8.35 -27.40 21.23
C TRP A 66 7.08 -27.78 22.02
N GLY A 67 6.83 -29.08 22.23
CA GLY A 67 5.64 -29.55 22.94
C GLY A 67 5.54 -28.96 24.35
N PRO A 68 6.57 -29.15 25.21
CA PRO A 68 6.59 -28.55 26.54
C PRO A 68 6.48 -27.02 26.55
N ALA A 69 7.14 -26.33 25.60
CA ALA A 69 7.04 -24.87 25.50
C ALA A 69 5.61 -24.40 25.22
N LEU A 70 4.93 -25.05 24.28
CA LEU A 70 3.54 -24.75 23.95
C LEU A 70 2.60 -25.11 25.11
N ASP A 71 2.83 -26.21 25.82
CA ASP A 71 2.03 -26.60 26.98
C ASP A 71 2.15 -25.58 28.12
N ASP A 72 3.37 -25.16 28.47
CA ASP A 72 3.62 -24.19 29.55
C ASP A 72 3.00 -22.81 29.26
N ILE A 73 3.05 -22.36 28.00
CA ILE A 73 2.43 -21.10 27.58
C ILE A 73 0.90 -21.21 27.60
N ALA A 74 0.33 -22.35 27.20
CA ALA A 74 -1.12 -22.54 27.17
C ALA A 74 -1.74 -22.45 28.58
N VAL A 75 -1.04 -22.97 29.59
CA VAL A 75 -1.50 -22.96 30.98
C VAL A 75 -1.02 -21.72 31.76
N GLY A 76 -0.28 -20.82 31.11
CA GLY A 76 0.16 -19.55 31.69
C GLY A 76 1.26 -19.68 32.77
N VAL A 77 2.05 -20.76 32.74
CA VAL A 77 3.17 -20.98 33.69
C VAL A 77 4.52 -20.63 33.09
N ALA A 78 4.60 -20.36 31.79
CA ALA A 78 5.81 -19.88 31.14
C ALA A 78 6.16 -18.47 31.63
N ASP A 79 7.26 -18.35 32.36
CA ASP A 79 7.72 -17.10 32.95
C ASP A 79 8.65 -16.39 31.95
N ALA A 80 8.12 -15.39 31.24
CA ALA A 80 8.94 -14.48 30.43
C ALA A 80 8.62 -13.03 30.82
N PRO A 81 9.64 -12.18 31.03
CA PRO A 81 9.42 -10.79 31.32
C PRO A 81 8.63 -10.14 30.18
N LEU A 82 7.59 -9.40 30.55
CA LEU A 82 6.83 -8.62 29.59
C LEU A 82 7.72 -7.55 28.96
N LEU A 83 7.61 -7.38 27.65
CA LEU A 83 8.29 -6.28 26.99
C LEU A 83 7.73 -4.95 27.48
N GLU A 84 8.64 -3.99 27.72
CA GLU A 84 8.32 -2.60 27.98
C GLU A 84 8.58 -1.77 26.70
N SER A 85 7.91 -0.63 26.56
CA SER A 85 8.21 0.31 25.47
C SER A 85 9.68 0.76 25.52
N ALA A 86 10.29 0.98 24.35
CA ALA A 86 11.69 1.35 24.24
C ALA A 86 11.95 2.82 24.63
N GLN A 87 10.96 3.70 24.44
CA GLN A 87 11.06 5.13 24.77
C GLN A 87 9.68 5.67 25.16
N PRO A 88 9.56 6.61 26.12
CA PRO A 88 8.29 7.23 26.46
C PRO A 88 7.72 7.99 25.27
N HIS A 89 6.50 7.65 24.85
CA HIS A 89 5.84 8.38 23.78
C HIS A 89 5.13 9.64 24.33
N LEU A 90 5.17 10.76 23.59
CA LEU A 90 4.43 11.97 23.95
C LEU A 90 2.92 11.71 23.83
N ILE A 91 2.27 11.41 24.95
CA ILE A 91 0.82 11.28 25.03
C ILE A 91 0.22 12.69 25.04
N LYS A 92 -0.25 13.17 23.88
CA LYS A 92 -1.09 14.37 23.83
C LYS A 92 -2.44 14.04 24.49
N SER A 93 -2.87 14.88 25.43
CA SER A 93 -4.10 14.73 26.21
C SER A 93 -5.40 14.81 25.39
N SER A 94 -5.33 14.98 24.07
CA SER A 94 -6.49 14.99 23.16
C SER A 94 -6.96 13.60 22.74
N ASP A 95 -6.17 12.53 23.00
CA ASP A 95 -6.56 11.13 22.70
C ASP A 95 -7.43 10.54 23.85
N ALA A 96 -8.23 11.38 24.51
CA ALA A 96 -9.10 10.99 25.62
C ALA A 96 -10.47 10.50 25.13
N ASP A 97 -10.49 9.64 24.11
CA ASP A 97 -11.65 8.77 23.89
C ASP A 97 -11.44 7.51 24.72
N VAL A 98 -11.80 7.64 26.00
CA VAL A 98 -11.96 6.50 26.91
C VAL A 98 -13.21 5.75 26.47
N HIS A 99 -13.03 4.75 25.62
CA HIS A 99 -13.97 3.65 25.55
C HIS A 99 -13.40 2.52 26.40
N GLY A 100 -13.93 2.42 27.62
CA GLY A 100 -13.79 1.23 28.44
C GLY A 100 -14.37 0.07 27.64
N GLY A 101 -13.48 -0.81 27.17
CA GLY A 101 -13.88 -2.11 26.64
C GLY A 101 -14.63 -2.82 27.74
N GLY A 102 -15.95 -2.98 27.54
CA GLY A 102 -16.75 -3.79 28.43
C GLY A 102 -16.15 -5.19 28.46
N ASP A 103 -15.96 -5.72 29.67
CA ASP A 103 -15.67 -7.12 29.91
C ASP A 103 -16.78 -7.94 29.27
N GLN A 104 -16.56 -8.39 28.03
CA GLN A 104 -17.33 -9.49 27.50
C GLN A 104 -16.74 -10.75 28.12
N GLU A 105 -17.31 -11.14 29.27
CA GLU A 105 -17.24 -12.50 29.78
C GLU A 105 -17.72 -13.46 28.68
N GLY A 106 -16.77 -13.95 27.89
CA GLY A 106 -16.99 -14.84 26.77
C GLY A 106 -16.26 -16.14 27.04
N VAL A 107 -17.01 -17.24 26.97
CA VAL A 107 -16.59 -18.66 26.93
C VAL A 107 -15.08 -18.84 26.74
N ASP A 108 -14.43 -19.52 27.70
CA ASP A 108 -13.01 -19.87 27.69
C ASP A 108 -12.61 -20.52 26.36
N LYS A 109 -12.18 -19.70 25.40
CA LYS A 109 -11.78 -20.12 24.06
C LYS A 109 -10.29 -20.39 24.13
N LYS A 110 -9.89 -21.56 23.63
CA LYS A 110 -8.48 -21.90 23.42
C LYS A 110 -7.73 -20.72 22.76
N PRO A 111 -6.50 -20.40 23.21
CA PRO A 111 -5.67 -19.39 22.57
C PRO A 111 -5.45 -19.71 21.09
N LEU A 112 -5.22 -18.67 20.29
CA LEU A 112 -4.88 -18.82 18.87
C LEU A 112 -3.38 -19.06 18.75
N LEU A 113 -2.98 -20.19 18.16
CA LEU A 113 -1.59 -20.45 17.76
C LEU A 113 -1.41 -20.14 16.29
N ILE A 114 -0.57 -19.17 15.98
CA ILE A 114 -0.17 -18.83 14.62
C ILE A 114 1.22 -19.44 14.35
N VAL A 115 1.31 -20.21 13.28
CA VAL A 115 2.55 -20.86 12.83
C VAL A 115 2.93 -20.25 11.49
N PRO A 116 3.88 -19.30 11.44
CA PRO A 116 4.35 -18.75 10.17
C PRO A 116 5.05 -19.81 9.33
N THR A 117 4.52 -20.08 8.14
CA THR A 117 5.07 -21.04 7.19
C THR A 117 4.64 -20.67 5.77
N PRO A 118 5.53 -20.75 4.76
CA PRO A 118 5.16 -20.45 3.37
C PRO A 118 4.10 -21.42 2.81
N ALA A 119 3.89 -22.58 3.44
CA ALA A 119 2.83 -23.53 3.08
C ALA A 119 1.45 -23.18 3.67
N GLY A 120 1.37 -22.15 4.52
CA GLY A 120 0.15 -21.73 5.20
C GLY A 120 -0.78 -20.93 4.31
N LYS A 121 -1.98 -20.63 4.83
CA LYS A 121 -2.92 -19.73 4.14
C LYS A 121 -2.30 -18.33 4.01
N PRO A 122 -2.39 -17.66 2.85
CA PRO A 122 -1.93 -16.29 2.73
C PRO A 122 -2.63 -15.37 3.74
N PHE A 123 -1.86 -14.59 4.48
CA PHE A 123 -2.37 -13.63 5.46
C PHE A 123 -3.14 -12.51 4.75
N THR A 124 -4.33 -12.21 5.24
CA THR A 124 -5.23 -11.22 4.65
C THR A 124 -5.67 -10.19 5.68
N GLN A 125 -6.18 -9.05 5.20
CA GLN A 125 -6.75 -8.01 6.06
C GLN A 125 -7.96 -8.52 6.86
N ASP A 126 -8.73 -9.48 6.33
CA ASP A 126 -9.81 -10.13 7.07
C ASP A 126 -9.31 -10.96 8.24
N MET A 127 -8.19 -11.68 8.07
CA MET A 127 -7.55 -12.40 9.17
C MET A 127 -7.06 -11.42 10.23
N ALA A 128 -6.42 -10.31 9.84
CA ALA A 128 -6.01 -9.26 10.77
C ALA A 128 -7.20 -8.69 11.58
N ARG A 129 -8.32 -8.38 10.90
CA ARG A 129 -9.57 -7.94 11.54
C ARG A 129 -10.15 -8.97 12.49
N SER A 130 -10.17 -10.24 12.09
CA SER A 130 -10.69 -11.31 12.96
C SER A 130 -9.81 -11.50 14.19
N TRP A 131 -8.49 -11.44 14.03
CA TRP A 131 -7.55 -11.70 15.11
C TRP A 131 -7.32 -10.50 16.04
N SER A 132 -7.72 -9.29 15.64
CA SER A 132 -7.69 -8.12 16.53
C SER A 132 -8.64 -8.25 17.72
N ALA A 133 -9.64 -9.13 17.62
CA ALA A 133 -10.58 -9.45 18.69
C ALA A 133 -10.09 -10.58 19.61
N GLU A 134 -8.91 -11.17 19.38
CA GLU A 134 -8.37 -12.23 20.21
C GLU A 134 -7.82 -11.69 21.53
N ASN A 135 -8.08 -12.42 22.62
CA ASN A 135 -7.51 -12.09 23.92
C ASN A 135 -6.06 -12.55 24.03
N HIS A 136 -5.74 -13.71 23.45
CA HIS A 136 -4.43 -14.35 23.54
C HIS A 136 -4.04 -15.03 22.23
N ILE A 137 -2.92 -14.59 21.65
CA ILE A 137 -2.30 -15.17 20.48
C ILE A 137 -0.88 -15.63 20.84
N VAL A 138 -0.55 -16.85 20.44
CA VAL A 138 0.78 -17.43 20.55
C VAL A 138 1.36 -17.60 19.15
N PHE A 139 2.65 -17.29 18.98
CA PHE A 139 3.38 -17.48 17.73
C PHE A 139 4.47 -18.53 17.91
N ALA A 140 4.53 -19.50 16.99
CA ALA A 140 5.60 -20.48 16.91
C ALA A 140 6.53 -20.17 15.74
N CYS A 141 7.65 -19.48 16.01
CA CYS A 141 8.62 -19.10 14.97
C CYS A 141 9.47 -20.31 14.54
N GLY A 142 9.15 -20.88 13.38
CA GLY A 142 9.99 -21.87 12.73
C GLY A 142 11.33 -21.31 12.23
N ARG A 143 12.34 -22.17 12.20
CA ARG A 143 13.68 -21.97 11.61
C ARG A 143 14.08 -23.24 10.86
N TYR A 144 15.19 -23.17 10.14
CA TYR A 144 15.72 -24.30 9.35
C TYR A 144 14.69 -24.77 8.32
N GLU A 145 14.43 -26.08 8.22
CA GLU A 145 13.38 -26.64 7.35
C GLU A 145 11.97 -26.53 7.97
N GLY A 146 11.86 -26.07 9.23
CA GLY A 146 10.61 -25.86 9.94
C GLY A 146 10.49 -26.65 11.24
N ILE A 147 9.28 -26.65 11.78
CA ILE A 147 8.91 -27.37 13.00
C ILE A 147 8.42 -28.77 12.61
N ASP A 148 8.76 -29.80 13.39
CA ASP A 148 8.20 -31.13 13.19
C ASP A 148 6.66 -31.09 13.15
N GLN A 149 6.06 -31.60 12.07
CA GLN A 149 4.61 -31.52 11.82
C GLN A 149 3.78 -32.05 12.99
N ARG A 150 4.29 -33.05 13.73
CA ARG A 150 3.57 -33.64 14.86
C ARG A 150 3.32 -32.62 15.97
N VAL A 151 4.19 -31.60 16.12
CA VAL A 151 3.99 -30.49 17.06
C VAL A 151 2.74 -29.71 16.68
N ILE A 152 2.58 -29.41 15.39
CA ILE A 152 1.48 -28.59 14.88
C ILE A 152 0.15 -29.35 15.02
N ASP A 153 0.16 -30.63 14.67
CA ASP A 153 -1.01 -31.51 14.81
C ASP A 153 -1.41 -31.66 16.29
N ASP A 154 -0.43 -31.85 17.16
CA ASP A 154 -0.61 -32.05 18.60
C ASP A 154 -1.08 -30.77 19.32
N ALA A 155 -0.62 -29.60 18.89
CA ALA A 155 -0.98 -28.31 19.46
C ALA A 155 -2.49 -28.02 19.40
N THR A 156 -3.23 -28.64 18.46
CA THR A 156 -4.69 -28.50 18.36
C THR A 156 -5.45 -28.96 19.62
N ARG A 157 -4.80 -29.76 20.48
CA ARG A 157 -5.32 -30.13 21.80
C ARG A 157 -5.54 -28.91 22.69
N ASN A 158 -4.64 -27.94 22.66
CA ASN A 158 -4.63 -26.77 23.55
C ASN A 158 -4.89 -25.44 22.84
N TYR A 159 -4.72 -25.41 21.51
CA TYR A 159 -4.82 -24.20 20.69
C TYR A 159 -5.84 -24.33 19.56
N ARG A 160 -6.31 -23.19 19.06
CA ARG A 160 -6.79 -23.08 17.68
C ARG A 160 -5.58 -22.79 16.80
N VAL A 161 -5.23 -23.69 15.90
CA VAL A 161 -3.98 -23.60 15.13
C VAL A 161 -4.26 -23.05 13.73
N GLU A 162 -3.51 -22.03 13.33
CA GLU A 162 -3.51 -21.47 11.99
C GLU A 162 -2.08 -21.43 11.44
N GLU A 163 -1.84 -22.16 10.36
CA GLU A 163 -0.63 -22.06 9.55
C GLU A 163 -0.79 -20.94 8.53
N VAL A 164 0.15 -19.98 8.52
CA VAL A 164 -0.04 -18.70 7.83
C VAL A 164 1.20 -18.31 7.03
N SER A 165 1.01 -17.94 5.78
CA SER A 165 2.05 -17.38 4.91
C SER A 165 1.88 -15.87 4.78
N ILE A 166 2.96 -15.09 4.84
CA ILE A 166 2.92 -13.64 4.54
C ILE A 166 3.15 -13.33 3.05
N GLY A 167 3.29 -14.36 2.22
CA GLY A 167 3.36 -14.27 0.76
C GLY A 167 4.15 -15.40 0.12
N ASP A 168 4.10 -15.46 -1.22
CA ASP A 168 4.67 -16.55 -2.01
C ASP A 168 6.19 -16.39 -2.19
N TYR A 169 6.92 -16.45 -1.08
CA TYR A 169 8.37 -16.36 -1.00
C TYR A 169 8.88 -17.07 0.28
N VAL A 170 10.18 -17.38 0.33
CA VAL A 170 10.78 -18.11 1.45
C VAL A 170 11.69 -17.18 2.26
N LEU A 171 11.54 -17.22 3.58
CA LEU A 171 12.34 -16.46 4.55
C LEU A 171 13.18 -17.39 5.42
N ILE A 172 14.15 -16.82 6.13
CA ILE A 172 15.09 -17.55 7.01
C ILE A 172 14.39 -18.04 8.30
N GLY A 173 13.29 -17.40 8.70
CA GLY A 173 12.57 -17.74 9.92
C GLY A 173 11.26 -16.97 10.07
N GLY A 174 10.44 -17.42 11.02
CA GLY A 174 9.11 -16.87 11.26
C GLY A 174 9.08 -15.51 11.96
N GLU A 175 10.17 -15.03 12.54
CA GLU A 175 10.18 -13.85 13.42
C GLU A 175 9.75 -12.58 12.71
N VAL A 176 10.20 -12.36 11.47
CA VAL A 176 9.75 -11.20 10.68
C VAL A 176 8.27 -11.32 10.28
N ALA A 177 7.78 -12.53 10.05
CA ALA A 177 6.36 -12.76 9.76
C ALA A 177 5.49 -12.47 10.99
N VAL A 178 5.98 -12.78 12.20
CA VAL A 178 5.34 -12.36 13.45
C VAL A 178 5.22 -10.85 13.56
N LEU A 179 6.30 -10.11 13.26
CA LEU A 179 6.25 -8.64 13.27
C LEU A 179 5.22 -8.09 12.28
N VAL A 180 5.18 -8.62 11.05
CA VAL A 180 4.21 -8.22 10.02
C VAL A 180 2.77 -8.49 10.46
N ILE A 181 2.50 -9.71 10.94
CA ILE A 181 1.16 -10.11 11.38
C ILE A 181 0.72 -9.29 12.60
N ALA A 182 1.60 -9.12 13.59
CA ALA A 182 1.29 -8.38 14.79
C ALA A 182 1.05 -6.89 14.53
N GLU A 183 1.81 -6.23 13.64
CA GLU A 183 1.53 -4.85 13.24
C GLU A 183 0.12 -4.70 12.65
N ALA A 184 -0.26 -5.62 11.74
CA ALA A 184 -1.56 -5.61 11.09
C ALA A 184 -2.73 -5.87 12.06
N ILE A 185 -2.54 -6.74 13.06
CA ILE A 185 -3.54 -7.02 14.10
C ILE A 185 -3.65 -5.85 15.08
N VAL A 186 -2.53 -5.44 15.68
CA VAL A 186 -2.49 -4.51 16.82
C VAL A 186 -3.00 -3.13 16.41
N ARG A 187 -2.72 -2.68 15.19
CA ARG A 187 -3.24 -1.39 14.70
C ARG A 187 -4.77 -1.31 14.66
N LEU A 188 -5.46 -2.45 14.58
CA LEU A 188 -6.92 -2.52 14.54
C LEU A 188 -7.56 -2.54 15.94
N ILE A 189 -6.76 -2.64 17.01
CA ILE A 189 -7.28 -2.64 18.38
C ILE A 189 -7.70 -1.22 18.77
N PRO A 190 -8.92 -1.01 19.30
CA PRO A 190 -9.38 0.30 19.75
C PRO A 190 -8.38 0.97 20.72
N GLY A 191 -8.08 2.25 20.47
CA GLY A 191 -7.16 3.05 21.29
C GLY A 191 -5.67 2.98 20.89
N VAL A 192 -5.30 2.09 19.96
CA VAL A 192 -3.96 2.03 19.38
C VAL A 192 -3.76 3.16 18.37
N LEU A 193 -4.55 3.18 17.29
CA LEU A 193 -4.62 4.31 16.37
C LEU A 193 -5.42 5.44 17.02
N GLY A 194 -4.88 6.66 17.00
CA GLY A 194 -5.51 7.83 17.65
C GLY A 194 -6.78 8.33 16.96
N ASN A 195 -7.02 7.97 15.70
CA ASN A 195 -8.24 8.32 14.96
C ASN A 195 -8.83 7.04 14.35
N THR A 196 -10.05 6.70 14.74
CA THR A 196 -10.77 5.50 14.29
C THR A 196 -10.98 5.50 12.77
N ARG A 197 -11.19 6.65 12.13
CA ARG A 197 -11.37 6.70 10.66
C ARG A 197 -10.15 6.24 9.86
N SER A 198 -8.96 6.29 10.45
CA SER A 198 -7.73 6.03 9.70
C SER A 198 -7.62 4.60 9.17
N HIS A 199 -8.24 3.61 9.83
CA HIS A 199 -8.16 2.22 9.36
C HIS A 199 -9.32 1.82 8.45
N GLU A 200 -10.44 2.54 8.49
CA GLU A 200 -11.59 2.31 7.61
C GLU A 200 -11.27 2.72 6.16
N GLU A 201 -10.38 3.68 5.98
CA GLU A 201 -9.98 4.23 4.67
C GLU A 201 -8.71 3.59 4.08
N ASP A 202 -8.08 2.65 4.79
CA ASP A 202 -6.85 1.98 4.33
C ASP A 202 -7.09 1.06 3.13
N SER A 203 -5.99 0.72 2.44
CA SER A 203 -6.00 -0.29 1.40
C SER A 203 -6.53 -1.62 1.93
N PHE A 204 -7.37 -2.28 1.13
CA PHE A 204 -8.06 -3.55 1.42
C PHE A 204 -9.15 -3.47 2.50
N SER A 205 -9.40 -2.30 3.11
CA SER A 205 -10.48 -2.17 4.10
C SER A 205 -11.86 -2.29 3.49
N ASP A 206 -12.08 -1.69 2.32
CA ASP A 206 -13.31 -1.75 1.53
C ASP A 206 -13.15 -2.54 0.21
N GLY A 207 -12.04 -3.30 0.10
CA GLY A 207 -11.68 -4.06 -1.10
C GLY A 207 -10.91 -3.27 -2.18
N LEU A 208 -10.63 -1.98 -1.99
CA LEU A 208 -9.82 -1.19 -2.92
C LEU A 208 -8.43 -0.85 -2.37
N LEU A 209 -7.53 -0.39 -3.23
CA LEU A 209 -6.29 0.29 -2.82
C LEU A 209 -6.57 1.76 -2.50
N GLU A 210 -5.83 2.34 -1.57
CA GLU A 210 -5.91 3.78 -1.28
C GLU A 210 -5.56 4.65 -2.49
N GLY A 211 -6.20 5.81 -2.58
CA GLY A 211 -5.82 6.88 -3.49
C GLY A 211 -4.47 7.55 -3.13
N PRO A 212 -4.00 8.51 -3.93
CA PRO A 212 -2.82 9.30 -3.60
C PRO A 212 -3.09 10.22 -2.40
N SER A 213 -2.05 10.38 -1.57
CA SER A 213 -2.04 11.32 -0.45
C SER A 213 -1.17 12.53 -0.77
N TYR A 214 -1.61 13.71 -0.30
CA TYR A 214 -0.92 14.98 -0.50
C TYR A 214 -0.78 15.72 0.82
N THR A 215 0.32 16.45 0.98
CA THR A 215 0.55 17.34 2.11
C THR A 215 1.19 18.63 1.62
N LYS A 216 1.43 19.57 2.54
CA LYS A 216 2.10 20.84 2.22
C LYS A 216 3.54 20.57 1.72
N PRO A 217 4.08 21.39 0.81
CA PRO A 217 3.50 22.60 0.21
C PRO A 217 2.54 22.32 -0.96
N ARG A 218 1.73 23.34 -1.37
CA ARG A 218 0.74 23.20 -2.46
C ARG A 218 1.35 22.84 -3.81
N THR A 219 2.56 23.31 -4.10
CA THR A 219 3.29 22.99 -5.32
C THR A 219 4.71 22.60 -4.95
N TRP A 220 5.18 21.49 -5.52
CA TRP A 220 6.54 20.98 -5.32
C TRP A 220 7.12 20.54 -6.66
N ARG A 221 8.24 21.15 -7.06
CA ARG A 221 8.93 20.88 -8.35
C ARG A 221 8.00 20.95 -9.58
N GLY A 222 7.06 21.90 -9.59
CA GLY A 222 6.09 22.05 -10.67
C GLY A 222 4.86 21.14 -10.57
N HIS A 223 4.82 20.19 -9.63
CA HIS A 223 3.64 19.36 -9.38
C HIS A 223 2.75 20.02 -8.32
N SER A 224 1.52 20.35 -8.70
CA SER A 224 0.53 20.94 -7.80
C SER A 224 -0.37 19.87 -7.19
N VAL A 225 -0.76 20.09 -5.93
CA VAL A 225 -1.80 19.31 -5.26
C VAL A 225 -3.15 19.58 -5.97
N PRO A 226 -3.97 18.55 -6.25
CA PRO A 226 -5.26 18.71 -6.92
C PRO A 226 -6.17 19.75 -6.26
N ASP A 227 -6.74 20.65 -7.07
CA ASP A 227 -7.51 21.80 -6.56
C ASP A 227 -8.76 21.40 -5.77
N VAL A 228 -9.35 20.25 -6.09
CA VAL A 228 -10.49 19.67 -5.35
C VAL A 228 -10.19 19.50 -3.85
N LEU A 229 -8.92 19.23 -3.49
CA LEU A 229 -8.50 19.07 -2.09
C LEU A 229 -8.47 20.38 -1.31
N PHE A 230 -8.55 21.53 -1.99
CA PHE A 230 -8.67 22.86 -1.38
C PHE A 230 -10.10 23.43 -1.41
N SER A 231 -11.07 22.69 -1.97
CA SER A 231 -12.44 23.17 -2.18
C SER A 231 -13.25 23.39 -0.89
N GLY A 232 -12.85 22.75 0.21
CA GLY A 232 -13.64 22.70 1.46
C GLY A 232 -14.92 21.88 1.37
N ASN A 233 -15.21 21.25 0.20
CA ASN A 233 -16.39 20.43 0.00
C ASN A 233 -16.05 18.95 0.25
N HIS A 234 -16.43 18.45 1.43
CA HIS A 234 -16.16 17.07 1.83
C HIS A 234 -16.71 16.02 0.85
N ALA A 235 -17.92 16.21 0.32
CA ALA A 235 -18.51 15.25 -0.62
C ALA A 235 -17.73 15.17 -1.95
N LEU A 236 -17.22 16.30 -2.45
CA LEU A 236 -16.36 16.31 -3.65
C LEU A 236 -15.01 15.67 -3.38
N VAL A 237 -14.42 15.92 -2.21
CA VAL A 237 -13.15 15.31 -1.81
C VAL A 237 -13.29 13.79 -1.64
N ASP A 238 -14.35 13.33 -0.98
CA ASP A 238 -14.60 11.90 -0.76
C ASP A 238 -14.87 11.18 -2.09
N ARG A 239 -15.66 11.78 -2.99
CA ARG A 239 -15.84 11.23 -4.35
C ARG A 239 -14.52 11.18 -5.12
N TRP A 240 -13.74 12.24 -5.10
CA TRP A 240 -12.45 12.26 -5.78
C TRP A 240 -11.49 11.21 -5.22
N ARG A 241 -11.45 11.01 -3.89
CA ARG A 241 -10.64 9.95 -3.26
C ARG A 241 -11.08 8.56 -3.72
N ARG A 242 -12.39 8.30 -3.76
CA ARG A 242 -12.96 7.05 -4.27
C ARG A 242 -12.60 6.83 -5.74
N ASP A 243 -12.69 7.86 -6.58
CA ASP A 243 -12.30 7.78 -7.99
C ASP A 243 -10.82 7.43 -8.16
N GLN A 244 -9.94 8.09 -7.40
CA GLN A 244 -8.51 7.80 -7.44
C GLN A 244 -8.15 6.40 -6.91
N SER A 245 -8.88 5.94 -5.90
CA SER A 245 -8.78 4.58 -5.38
C SER A 245 -9.17 3.54 -6.45
N LEU A 246 -10.29 3.75 -7.15
CA LEU A 246 -10.71 2.92 -8.28
C LEU A 246 -9.69 2.92 -9.42
N LEU A 247 -9.22 4.11 -9.82
CA LEU A 247 -8.19 4.27 -10.86
C LEU A 247 -6.93 3.47 -10.54
N ARG A 248 -6.42 3.61 -9.31
CA ARG A 248 -5.21 2.90 -8.88
C ARG A 248 -5.46 1.39 -8.78
N THR A 249 -6.61 0.99 -8.28
CA THR A 249 -6.96 -0.43 -8.11
C THR A 249 -7.12 -1.10 -9.48
N ALA A 250 -7.87 -0.51 -10.40
CA ALA A 250 -8.00 -1.03 -11.76
C ALA A 250 -6.64 -1.16 -12.47
N SER A 251 -5.73 -0.21 -12.26
CA SER A 251 -4.39 -0.24 -12.87
C SER A 251 -3.45 -1.29 -12.25
N ARG A 252 -3.48 -1.48 -10.91
CA ARG A 252 -2.46 -2.28 -10.20
C ARG A 252 -2.95 -3.64 -9.72
N ARG A 253 -4.24 -3.73 -9.38
CA ARG A 253 -4.91 -4.90 -8.78
C ARG A 253 -6.32 -5.05 -9.37
N PRO A 254 -6.46 -5.25 -10.70
CA PRO A 254 -7.76 -5.40 -11.35
C PRO A 254 -8.58 -6.56 -10.79
N ASP A 255 -7.91 -7.59 -10.24
CA ASP A 255 -8.53 -8.71 -9.54
C ASP A 255 -9.44 -8.27 -8.37
N LEU A 256 -9.09 -7.17 -7.68
CA LEU A 256 -9.91 -6.61 -6.60
C LEU A 256 -11.17 -5.92 -7.12
N ILE A 257 -11.10 -5.29 -8.29
CA ILE A 257 -12.28 -4.72 -8.95
C ILE A 257 -13.25 -5.85 -9.31
N ASP A 258 -12.74 -6.95 -9.88
CA ASP A 258 -13.57 -8.11 -10.23
C ASP A 258 -14.22 -8.74 -8.99
N ALA A 259 -13.47 -8.88 -7.90
CA ALA A 259 -13.99 -9.39 -6.63
C ALA A 259 -15.08 -8.48 -6.03
N LEU A 260 -14.88 -7.15 -6.08
CA LEU A 260 -15.89 -6.19 -5.62
C LEU A 260 -17.12 -6.17 -6.50
N ARG A 261 -16.94 -6.27 -7.82
CA ARG A 261 -18.06 -6.39 -8.76
C ARG A 261 -18.88 -7.65 -8.49
N ALA A 262 -18.22 -8.79 -8.26
CA ALA A 262 -18.88 -10.05 -7.96
C ALA A 262 -19.64 -10.05 -6.62
N SER A 263 -19.15 -9.30 -5.63
CA SER A 263 -19.79 -9.18 -4.32
C SER A 263 -20.84 -8.06 -4.25
N GLY A 264 -21.02 -7.27 -5.32
CA GLY A 264 -21.94 -6.13 -5.34
C GLY A 264 -21.43 -4.89 -4.58
N GLY A 265 -20.13 -4.79 -4.33
CA GLY A 265 -19.48 -3.69 -3.62
C GLY A 265 -19.26 -2.41 -4.44
N LEU A 266 -19.64 -2.41 -5.73
CA LEU A 266 -19.54 -1.25 -6.63
C LEU A 266 -20.92 -0.63 -6.86
N ASN A 267 -21.01 0.69 -6.69
CA ASN A 267 -22.23 1.45 -7.04
C ASN A 267 -22.19 1.96 -8.49
N SER A 268 -23.29 2.55 -8.96
CA SER A 268 -23.39 3.06 -10.35
C SER A 268 -22.38 4.16 -10.69
N ALA A 269 -21.97 4.97 -9.72
CA ALA A 269 -20.95 6.00 -9.95
C ALA A 269 -19.55 5.38 -10.08
N ASP A 270 -19.26 4.34 -9.29
CA ASP A 270 -18.01 3.58 -9.38
C ASP A 270 -17.90 2.86 -10.73
N GLU A 271 -18.98 2.20 -11.19
CA GLU A 271 -19.00 1.56 -12.50
C GLU A 271 -18.86 2.58 -13.63
N SER A 272 -19.48 3.77 -13.53
CA SER A 272 -19.27 4.83 -14.53
C SER A 272 -17.82 5.28 -14.63
N VAL A 273 -17.06 5.28 -13.54
CA VAL A 273 -15.62 5.60 -13.54
C VAL A 273 -14.83 4.45 -14.17
N LEU A 274 -15.13 3.21 -13.79
CA LEU A 274 -14.47 2.01 -14.34
C LEU A 274 -14.73 1.87 -15.85
N ASP A 275 -15.93 2.17 -16.33
CA ASP A 275 -16.28 2.18 -17.75
C ASP A 275 -15.46 3.22 -18.52
N LYS A 276 -15.27 4.42 -17.95
CA LYS A 276 -14.41 5.45 -18.54
C LYS A 276 -12.96 4.99 -18.61
N ILE A 277 -12.46 4.31 -17.59
CA ILE A 277 -11.10 3.76 -17.56
C ILE A 277 -10.96 2.68 -18.63
N ALA A 278 -11.90 1.74 -18.71
CA ALA A 278 -11.88 0.66 -19.70
C ALA A 278 -12.02 1.17 -21.14
N ALA A 279 -12.76 2.26 -21.34
CA ALA A 279 -12.90 2.92 -22.65
C ALA A 279 -11.71 3.82 -23.02
N ALA A 280 -10.82 4.12 -22.08
CA ALA A 280 -9.65 4.95 -22.34
C ALA A 280 -8.64 4.16 -23.16
N ARG A 281 -8.21 4.72 -24.29
CA ARG A 281 -7.22 4.12 -25.19
C ARG A 281 -5.91 4.90 -25.14
N PRO A 282 -4.75 4.24 -25.30
CA PRO A 282 -3.47 4.93 -25.42
C PRO A 282 -3.44 5.74 -26.71
N VAL A 283 -2.92 6.95 -26.61
CA VAL A 283 -2.75 7.86 -27.74
C VAL A 283 -1.45 8.65 -27.60
N ARG A 284 -0.93 9.06 -28.76
CA ARG A 284 0.15 10.04 -28.86
C ARG A 284 -0.34 11.28 -29.61
N VAL A 285 -0.28 12.43 -28.97
CA VAL A 285 -0.57 13.73 -29.59
C VAL A 285 0.75 14.34 -30.06
N SER A 286 0.92 14.45 -31.38
CA SER A 286 2.12 15.04 -31.99
C SER A 286 1.76 16.39 -32.59
N LEU A 287 2.37 17.46 -32.08
CA LEU A 287 2.11 18.84 -32.48
C LEU A 287 3.40 19.58 -32.82
N ASN A 288 3.34 20.47 -33.79
CA ASN A 288 4.29 21.55 -33.97
C ASN A 288 3.55 22.85 -33.71
N VAL A 289 4.13 23.72 -32.88
CA VAL A 289 3.53 25.00 -32.48
C VAL A 289 4.54 26.13 -32.60
N LEU A 290 4.10 27.31 -33.03
CA LEU A 290 4.94 28.50 -33.14
C LEU A 290 4.57 29.49 -32.03
N LEU A 291 5.48 29.71 -31.08
CA LEU A 291 5.25 30.51 -29.88
C LEU A 291 6.45 31.40 -29.55
N THR A 292 6.21 32.53 -28.88
CA THR A 292 7.30 33.27 -28.23
C THR A 292 7.83 32.52 -26.99
N PRO A 293 9.06 32.77 -26.53
CA PRO A 293 9.60 32.13 -25.33
C PRO A 293 8.74 32.36 -24.07
N ALA A 294 8.08 33.52 -23.96
CA ALA A 294 7.21 33.83 -22.83
C ALA A 294 5.89 33.04 -22.87
N GLU A 295 5.33 32.83 -24.07
CA GLU A 295 4.14 31.99 -24.25
C GLU A 295 4.45 30.51 -24.06
N TRP A 296 5.63 30.05 -24.50
CA TRP A 296 6.09 28.68 -24.30
C TRP A 296 6.13 28.30 -22.81
N VAL A 297 6.77 29.12 -21.97
CA VAL A 297 6.87 28.87 -20.52
C VAL A 297 5.50 28.72 -19.86
N ARG A 298 4.49 29.47 -20.32
CA ARG A 298 3.12 29.34 -19.81
C ARG A 298 2.43 28.09 -20.34
N SER A 299 2.55 27.83 -21.64
CA SER A 299 1.90 26.72 -22.32
C SER A 299 2.43 25.37 -21.83
N GLN A 300 3.74 25.27 -21.60
CA GLN A 300 4.40 24.05 -21.13
C GLN A 300 3.83 23.58 -19.78
N ALA A 301 3.45 24.50 -18.90
CA ALA A 301 2.84 24.16 -17.62
C ALA A 301 1.41 23.60 -17.73
N LEU A 302 0.74 23.81 -18.86
CA LEU A 302 -0.65 23.41 -19.12
C LEU A 302 -0.75 22.12 -19.95
N LEU A 303 0.34 21.68 -20.59
CA LEU A 303 0.36 20.46 -21.42
C LEU A 303 0.10 19.18 -20.61
N SER A 304 0.27 19.20 -19.29
CA SER A 304 0.00 18.08 -18.39
C SER A 304 -1.41 18.09 -17.78
N ASP A 305 -2.20 19.14 -18.02
CA ASP A 305 -3.54 19.32 -17.45
C ASP A 305 -4.56 19.58 -18.57
N VAL A 306 -4.96 18.48 -19.24
CA VAL A 306 -5.84 18.52 -20.41
C VAL A 306 -7.12 17.75 -20.08
N GLU A 307 -8.26 18.45 -20.11
CA GLU A 307 -9.55 17.84 -19.81
C GLU A 307 -9.86 16.67 -20.78
N GLY A 308 -10.18 15.51 -20.22
CA GLY A 308 -10.48 14.29 -21.00
C GLY A 308 -9.24 13.56 -21.55
N PHE A 309 -8.02 13.97 -21.19
CA PHE A 309 -6.79 13.30 -21.58
C PHE A 309 -5.85 13.11 -20.36
N THR A 310 -5.64 11.86 -19.96
CA THR A 310 -4.71 11.53 -18.89
C THR A 310 -3.30 11.50 -19.47
N VAL A 311 -2.56 12.59 -19.28
CA VAL A 311 -1.19 12.74 -19.80
C VAL A 311 -0.21 11.91 -18.97
N GLU A 312 0.55 11.05 -19.63
CA GLU A 312 1.59 10.22 -19.03
C GLU A 312 2.98 10.83 -19.20
N SER A 313 3.26 11.38 -20.38
CA SER A 313 4.51 12.06 -20.67
C SER A 313 4.31 13.21 -21.65
N VAL A 314 5.13 14.24 -21.52
CA VAL A 314 5.25 15.36 -22.47
C VAL A 314 6.72 15.47 -22.82
N ASP A 315 7.04 15.28 -24.08
CA ASP A 315 8.34 15.56 -24.66
C ASP A 315 8.22 16.77 -25.57
N ALA A 316 9.17 17.69 -25.47
CA ALA A 316 9.16 18.91 -26.26
C ALA A 316 10.56 19.33 -26.65
N GLU A 317 10.76 19.56 -27.93
CA GLU A 317 12.03 19.96 -28.51
C GLU A 317 11.88 21.29 -29.25
N GLU A 318 12.79 22.23 -28.98
CA GLU A 318 12.91 23.46 -29.75
C GLU A 318 13.53 23.14 -31.11
N MET A 319 12.83 23.47 -32.19
CA MET A 319 13.35 23.29 -33.54
C MET A 319 14.16 24.52 -33.96
N SER A 320 15.47 24.35 -34.18
CA SER A 320 16.30 25.47 -34.62
C SER A 320 15.84 25.97 -35.99
N GLY A 321 15.46 27.24 -36.10
CA GLY A 321 14.99 27.87 -37.34
C GLY A 321 16.03 27.99 -38.47
N PHE A 322 17.23 27.43 -38.28
CA PHE A 322 18.34 27.52 -39.24
C PHE A 322 18.53 26.26 -40.10
N CYS A 323 17.88 25.13 -39.79
CA CYS A 323 18.18 23.85 -40.46
C CYS A 323 17.01 23.16 -41.20
N GLU A 324 15.82 23.76 -41.27
CA GLU A 324 14.74 23.22 -42.12
C GLU A 324 14.16 24.34 -42.99
N ALA A 325 14.50 24.29 -44.28
CA ALA A 325 14.22 25.37 -45.24
C ALA A 325 12.72 25.56 -45.57
N GLU A 326 11.80 24.74 -45.04
CA GLU A 326 10.37 24.83 -45.37
C GLU A 326 9.45 24.41 -44.20
N ASN A 327 9.66 24.96 -42.99
CA ASN A 327 8.71 24.74 -41.92
C ASN A 327 7.38 25.46 -42.23
N MET A 328 6.29 24.69 -42.37
CA MET A 328 4.96 25.23 -42.77
C MET A 328 4.46 26.35 -41.85
N LEU A 329 4.79 26.32 -40.55
CA LEU A 329 4.38 27.36 -39.60
C LEU A 329 5.08 28.69 -39.89
N VAL A 330 6.35 28.65 -40.27
CA VAL A 330 7.15 29.83 -40.63
C VAL A 330 6.59 30.47 -41.90
N ALA A 331 6.26 29.65 -42.90
CA ALA A 331 5.65 30.12 -44.15
C ALA A 331 4.25 30.73 -43.91
N GLN A 332 3.43 30.07 -43.08
CA GLN A 332 2.10 30.57 -42.73
C GLN A 332 2.18 31.87 -41.93
N TYR A 333 3.13 31.99 -40.99
CA TYR A 333 3.39 33.20 -40.24
C TYR A 333 3.79 34.36 -41.17
N GLN A 334 4.71 34.11 -42.11
CA GLN A 334 5.11 35.10 -43.11
C GLN A 334 3.93 35.59 -43.95
N GLN A 335 3.04 34.68 -44.35
CA GLN A 335 1.86 35.03 -45.14
C GLN A 335 0.88 35.91 -44.34
N LEU A 336 0.69 35.64 -43.05
CA LEU A 336 -0.24 36.38 -42.20
C LEU A 336 0.31 37.73 -41.72
N HIS A 337 1.61 37.81 -41.46
CA HIS A 337 2.24 38.97 -40.81
C HIS A 337 3.15 39.79 -41.73
N GLY A 338 3.40 39.33 -42.97
CA GLY A 338 4.28 40.00 -43.93
C GLY A 338 5.75 40.03 -43.53
N ARG A 339 6.15 39.22 -42.54
CA ARG A 339 7.53 39.13 -42.02
C ARG A 339 7.84 37.72 -41.53
N SER A 340 9.12 37.36 -41.51
CA SER A 340 9.57 36.15 -40.82
C SER A 340 9.34 36.24 -39.31
N PRO A 341 9.14 35.10 -38.63
CA PRO A 341 9.34 34.99 -37.19
C PRO A 341 10.72 35.52 -36.79
N VAL A 342 10.77 36.29 -35.71
CA VAL A 342 12.03 36.86 -35.19
C VAL A 342 12.26 36.43 -33.75
N VAL A 343 11.17 36.35 -32.98
CA VAL A 343 11.19 35.94 -31.57
C VAL A 343 10.49 34.60 -31.40
N GLU A 344 9.54 34.29 -32.28
CA GLU A 344 8.74 33.09 -32.24
C GLU A 344 9.55 31.87 -32.70
N VAL A 345 9.46 30.77 -31.95
CA VAL A 345 10.20 29.54 -32.18
C VAL A 345 9.25 28.36 -32.33
N VAL A 346 9.56 27.47 -33.27
CA VAL A 346 8.79 26.24 -33.46
C VAL A 346 9.19 25.24 -32.39
N HIS A 347 8.21 24.71 -31.68
CA HIS A 347 8.39 23.62 -30.74
C HIS A 347 7.68 22.39 -31.30
N ARG A 348 8.40 21.27 -31.36
CA ARG A 348 7.80 19.95 -31.60
C ARG A 348 7.45 19.35 -30.25
N ILE A 349 6.21 18.91 -30.09
CA ILE A 349 5.64 18.40 -28.85
C ILE A 349 5.07 17.01 -29.12
N GLU A 350 5.47 16.04 -28.32
CA GLU A 350 4.91 14.70 -28.29
C GLU A 350 4.30 14.46 -26.90
N ILE A 351 3.01 14.19 -26.83
CA ILE A 351 2.31 13.92 -25.57
C ILE A 351 1.76 12.49 -25.63
N THR A 352 2.21 11.61 -24.74
CA THR A 352 1.63 10.28 -24.59
C THR A 352 0.65 10.26 -23.44
N GLY A 353 -0.40 9.46 -23.55
CA GLY A 353 -1.35 9.26 -22.47
C GLY A 353 -2.55 8.44 -22.88
N THR A 354 -3.61 8.48 -22.09
CA THR A 354 -4.86 7.75 -22.36
C THR A 354 -6.06 8.69 -22.41
N THR A 355 -6.99 8.44 -23.34
CA THR A 355 -8.20 9.27 -23.51
C THR A 355 -9.41 8.45 -23.95
N THR A 356 -10.60 8.90 -23.56
CA THR A 356 -11.88 8.44 -24.13
C THR A 356 -12.36 9.32 -25.29
N LEU A 357 -11.68 10.44 -25.56
CA LEU A 357 -12.04 11.37 -26.63
C LEU A 357 -11.65 10.80 -28.00
N SER A 358 -12.33 11.28 -29.05
CA SER A 358 -11.89 11.02 -30.42
C SER A 358 -10.52 11.68 -30.67
N ASP A 359 -9.74 11.19 -31.64
CA ASP A 359 -8.42 11.76 -31.99
C ASP A 359 -8.49 13.28 -32.25
N ARG A 360 -9.55 13.70 -32.93
CA ARG A 360 -9.80 15.11 -33.22
C ARG A 360 -10.08 15.93 -31.96
N ASP A 361 -10.85 15.37 -31.02
CA ASP A 361 -11.27 16.08 -29.82
C ASP A 361 -10.14 16.17 -28.80
N VAL A 362 -9.30 15.14 -28.66
CA VAL A 362 -8.11 15.24 -27.78
C VAL A 362 -7.06 16.17 -28.35
N THR A 363 -6.80 16.16 -29.67
CA THR A 363 -5.94 17.18 -30.30
C THR A 363 -6.45 18.59 -29.98
N ARG A 364 -7.76 18.81 -30.12
CA ARG A 364 -8.38 20.11 -29.83
C ARG A 364 -8.31 20.46 -28.35
N ALA A 365 -8.52 19.50 -27.46
CA ALA A 365 -8.44 19.71 -26.02
C ALA A 365 -7.05 20.21 -25.62
N VAL A 366 -5.98 19.54 -26.09
CA VAL A 366 -4.59 19.97 -25.85
C VAL A 366 -4.35 21.39 -26.37
N VAL A 367 -4.77 21.68 -27.60
CA VAL A 367 -4.55 22.99 -28.20
C VAL A 367 -5.26 24.10 -27.43
N ASN A 368 -6.54 23.87 -27.09
CA ASN A 368 -7.37 24.86 -26.43
C ASN A 368 -6.99 25.08 -24.96
N SER A 369 -6.46 24.06 -24.28
CA SER A 369 -6.03 24.18 -22.89
C SER A 369 -4.66 24.80 -22.76
N ALA A 370 -3.73 24.48 -23.67
CA ALA A 370 -2.33 24.83 -23.52
C ALA A 370 -1.91 26.11 -24.25
N PHE A 371 -2.53 26.48 -25.38
CA PHE A 371 -2.02 27.55 -26.23
C PHE A 371 -2.92 28.80 -26.29
N PRO A 372 -2.36 30.00 -26.43
CA PRO A 372 -3.14 31.22 -26.65
C PRO A 372 -3.98 31.17 -27.94
N ASP A 373 -5.10 31.88 -27.94
CA ASP A 373 -5.94 32.04 -29.13
C ASP A 373 -5.15 32.60 -30.31
N GLY A 374 -5.29 31.97 -31.48
CA GLY A 374 -4.60 32.37 -32.71
C GLY A 374 -3.19 31.82 -32.86
N THR A 375 -2.70 30.99 -31.93
CA THR A 375 -1.43 30.26 -32.08
C THR A 375 -1.42 29.43 -33.36
N LEU A 376 -0.35 29.54 -34.15
CA LEU A 376 -0.16 28.71 -35.34
C LEU A 376 0.37 27.33 -34.93
N TRP A 377 -0.31 26.28 -35.36
CA TRP A 377 0.06 24.90 -35.08
C TRP A 377 -0.36 23.95 -36.21
N TYR A 378 0.32 22.80 -36.30
CA TYR A 378 -0.13 21.64 -37.08
C TYR A 378 0.23 20.35 -36.35
N GLY A 379 -0.51 19.29 -36.61
CA GLY A 379 -0.30 18.00 -35.96
C GLY A 379 -1.61 17.26 -35.74
N THR A 380 -1.53 16.08 -35.12
CA THR A 380 -2.69 15.25 -34.87
C THR A 380 -2.41 14.23 -33.77
N THR A 381 -3.47 13.56 -33.34
CA THR A 381 -3.39 12.41 -32.45
C THR A 381 -3.26 11.13 -33.27
N ILE A 382 -2.36 10.27 -32.85
CA ILE A 382 -2.08 8.97 -33.43
C ILE A 382 -2.42 7.94 -32.36
N ALA A 383 -3.19 6.91 -32.72
CA ALA A 383 -3.39 5.76 -31.86
C ALA A 383 -2.07 4.97 -31.77
N GLU A 384 -1.65 4.62 -30.55
CA GLU A 384 -0.45 3.79 -30.34
C GLU A 384 -0.69 2.31 -30.58
#